data_AF-A0A954YXQ6-F1
#
_entry.id   AF-A0A954YXQ6-F1
#
_cell.length_a   1.000
_cell.length_b   1.000
_cell.length_c   1.000
_cell.angle_alpha   90.00
_cell.angle_beta   90.00
_cell.angle_gamma   90.00
#
_symmetry.space_group_name_H-M   'P 1'
#
loop_
_entity.id
_entity.type
_entity.pdbx_description
1 polymer ?
#
loop_
_entity_poly.entity_id
_entity_poly.type
_entity_poly.pdbx_seq_one_letter_code
_entity_poly.pdbx_strand_id
1 'polypeptide(L)'
;MIRVMKQTWPRTWIWGSILMVYLILCALDSAMSQGLLSVSKEGSFDPGFMRGSMALIVCCAYGAYRALAAYPPIWSKYFDWFKTTPWQLGMKFPFGPPRMRLGWVDALVPFLFVLGEWNNTGGPDVILPVSMIIAYMVLQLLILMIHGQLRIAYLLAAGFALPLYFHESTFLALGLLGFLYVIVLVGQRRVLAEFPWVNSIEEGRYRSKFENEFRSTSTRDQGRSIALSSRSYFKLLSPEPIESMPLRVGVWLCVLIGWWVFVLGSMSIDDNSGAPLAALIAIMLPFMALGRLAVFTGARRSPLTLWGRIRNRVFWIRGYDHVYVVPIAVTMLSIGFMAFGWRSLVHEPLYLAVGCVVFSLILILGPPSPTEWSLTGRCRMLRIQG
;
A
#
# COMPACT_ATOMS: atom_id res chain seq x y z
N MET A 1 -6.40 -15.44 21.77
CA MET A 1 -5.01 -15.66 21.34
C MET A 1 -4.16 -14.38 21.37
N ILE A 2 -4.46 -13.32 20.61
CA ILE A 2 -3.69 -12.05 20.60
C ILE A 2 -3.68 -11.33 21.98
N ARG A 3 -4.78 -11.37 22.74
CA ARG A 3 -4.84 -10.83 24.13
C ARG A 3 -3.93 -11.59 25.10
N VAL A 4 -3.85 -12.91 24.96
CA VAL A 4 -3.03 -13.78 25.83
C VAL A 4 -1.55 -13.59 25.51
N MET A 5 -1.17 -13.54 24.22
CA MET A 5 0.21 -13.24 23.81
C MET A 5 0.68 -11.84 24.26
N LYS A 6 -0.21 -10.84 24.32
CA LYS A 6 0.11 -9.48 24.82
C LYS A 6 0.40 -9.42 26.33
N GLN A 7 -0.05 -10.42 27.09
CA GLN A 7 -0.03 -10.40 28.56
C GLN A 7 1.01 -11.36 29.14
N THR A 8 1.41 -12.41 28.41
CA THR A 8 2.38 -13.40 28.89
C THR A 8 3.81 -13.19 28.39
N TRP A 9 4.05 -12.43 27.32
CA TRP A 9 5.39 -12.26 26.76
C TRP A 9 5.93 -10.85 27.04
N PRO A 10 6.96 -10.69 27.89
CA PRO A 10 7.66 -9.42 28.02
C PRO A 10 8.11 -8.97 26.64
N ARG A 11 7.92 -7.69 26.29
CA ARG A 11 8.31 -7.16 24.95
C ARG A 11 9.79 -7.41 24.61
N THR A 12 10.63 -7.60 25.62
CA THR A 12 12.05 -7.98 25.49
C THR A 12 12.25 -9.40 24.99
N TRP A 13 11.31 -10.32 25.20
CA TRP A 13 11.42 -11.73 24.79
C TRP A 13 11.24 -11.94 23.29
N ILE A 14 10.40 -11.13 22.62
CA ILE A 14 10.26 -11.22 21.16
C ILE A 14 11.59 -10.81 20.50
N TRP A 15 12.18 -9.70 20.93
CA TRP A 15 13.50 -9.27 20.45
C TRP A 15 14.61 -10.24 20.86
N GLY A 16 14.54 -10.78 22.07
CA GLY A 16 15.44 -11.83 22.54
C GLY A 16 15.37 -13.09 21.68
N SER A 17 14.17 -13.54 21.29
CA SER A 17 13.98 -14.71 20.43
C SER A 17 14.47 -14.47 19.00
N ILE A 18 14.23 -13.29 18.43
CA ILE A 18 14.73 -12.92 17.10
C ILE A 18 16.25 -12.83 17.10
N LEU A 19 16.83 -12.19 18.11
CA LEU A 19 18.28 -12.12 18.30
C LEU A 19 18.89 -13.51 18.51
N MET A 20 18.25 -14.37 19.31
CA MET A 20 18.68 -15.74 19.55
C MET A 20 18.66 -16.58 18.27
N VAL A 21 17.60 -16.49 17.46
CA VAL A 21 17.53 -17.17 16.16
C VAL A 21 18.65 -16.69 15.23
N TYR A 22 18.91 -15.37 15.19
CA TYR A 22 20.01 -14.83 14.40
C TYR A 22 21.39 -15.31 14.90
N LEU A 23 21.61 -15.34 16.22
CA LEU A 23 22.84 -15.86 16.82
C LEU A 23 23.04 -17.35 16.52
N ILE A 24 21.96 -18.16 16.52
CA ILE A 24 21.99 -19.57 16.11
C ILE A 24 22.41 -19.69 14.64
N LEU A 25 21.87 -18.85 13.75
CA LEU A 25 22.26 -18.83 12.34
C LEU A 25 23.73 -18.42 12.15
N CYS A 26 24.22 -17.43 12.91
CA CYS A 26 25.64 -17.07 12.92
C CYS A 26 26.54 -18.22 13.40
N ALA A 27 26.09 -18.96 14.42
CA ALA A 27 26.82 -20.13 14.93
C ALA A 27 26.82 -21.28 13.92
N LEU A 28 25.72 -21.51 13.20
CA LEU A 28 25.62 -22.50 12.13
C LEU A 28 26.51 -22.13 10.94
N ASP A 29 26.53 -20.87 10.52
CA ASP A 29 27.42 -20.34 9.48
C ASP A 29 28.91 -20.53 9.85
N SER A 30 29.27 -20.18 11.10
CA SER A 30 30.62 -20.44 11.62
C SER A 30 30.98 -21.92 11.68
N ALA A 31 30.02 -22.81 11.96
CA ALA A 31 30.26 -24.26 11.98
C ALA A 31 30.41 -24.84 10.56
N MET A 32 29.62 -24.35 9.60
CA MET A 32 29.71 -24.76 8.19
C MET A 32 31.02 -24.28 7.55
N SER A 33 31.43 -23.03 7.81
CA SER A 33 32.71 -22.47 7.33
C SER A 33 33.95 -23.14 7.91
N GLN A 34 33.86 -23.71 9.12
CA GLN A 34 34.94 -24.52 9.72
C GLN A 34 35.02 -25.96 9.17
N GLY A 35 34.20 -26.33 8.19
CA GLY A 35 34.24 -27.65 7.55
C GLY A 35 33.66 -28.78 8.41
N LEU A 36 32.95 -28.47 9.50
CA LEU A 36 32.30 -29.47 10.35
C LEU A 36 31.09 -30.14 9.65
N LEU A 37 30.55 -29.52 8.61
CA LEU A 37 29.44 -30.02 7.80
C LEU A 37 29.85 -30.05 6.33
N SER A 38 30.56 -31.09 5.93
CA SER A 38 31.03 -31.30 4.55
C SER A 38 29.88 -31.68 3.60
N VAL A 39 29.00 -30.73 3.32
CA VAL A 39 27.96 -30.90 2.29
C VAL A 39 28.51 -30.43 0.95
N SER A 40 28.52 -31.37 0.01
CA SER A 40 29.07 -31.33 -1.35
C SER A 40 28.54 -30.20 -2.24
N LYS A 41 29.43 -29.79 -3.16
CA LYS A 41 29.36 -28.73 -4.19
C LYS A 41 28.26 -28.97 -5.25
N GLU A 42 27.92 -27.88 -5.95
CA GLU A 42 26.92 -27.70 -7.01
C GLU A 42 25.48 -27.46 -6.50
N GLY A 43 25.22 -26.21 -6.10
CA GLY A 43 23.93 -25.75 -5.56
C GLY A 43 23.97 -25.37 -4.08
N SER A 44 25.16 -25.32 -3.46
CA SER A 44 25.33 -24.99 -2.05
C SER A 44 24.85 -23.57 -1.75
N PHE A 45 23.77 -23.50 -0.98
CA PHE A 45 23.22 -22.28 -0.40
C PHE A 45 24.34 -21.52 0.33
N ASP A 46 24.63 -20.28 -0.07
CA ASP A 46 25.62 -19.45 0.60
C ASP A 46 25.13 -19.08 2.01
N PRO A 47 25.76 -19.59 3.08
CA PRO A 47 25.34 -19.30 4.45
C PRO A 47 25.42 -17.81 4.79
N GLY A 48 26.38 -17.08 4.19
CA GLY A 48 26.52 -15.64 4.34
C GLY A 48 25.30 -14.89 3.79
N PHE A 49 24.76 -15.33 2.66
CA PHE A 49 23.53 -14.78 2.08
C PHE A 49 22.31 -14.99 2.98
N MET A 50 22.12 -16.19 3.56
CA MET A 50 21.03 -16.44 4.52
C MET A 50 21.13 -15.51 5.73
N ARG A 51 22.34 -15.41 6.28
CA ARG A 51 22.63 -14.61 7.46
C ARG A 51 22.35 -13.13 7.22
N GLY A 52 22.87 -12.58 6.12
CA GLY A 52 22.60 -11.20 5.71
C GLY A 52 21.11 -10.93 5.44
N SER A 53 20.44 -11.86 4.76
CA SER A 53 18.98 -11.78 4.52
C SER A 53 18.18 -11.76 5.82
N MET A 54 18.57 -12.58 6.80
CA MET A 54 17.93 -12.59 8.11
C MET A 54 18.18 -11.30 8.89
N ALA A 55 19.42 -10.79 8.91
CA ALA A 55 19.73 -9.48 9.50
C ALA A 55 18.87 -8.36 8.89
N LEU A 56 18.71 -8.37 7.57
CA LEU A 56 17.86 -7.44 6.83
C LEU A 56 16.39 -7.57 7.24
N ILE A 57 15.84 -8.78 7.28
CA ILE A 57 14.46 -9.05 7.71
C ILE A 57 14.24 -8.55 9.13
N VAL A 58 15.20 -8.77 10.04
CA VAL A 58 15.11 -8.30 11.43
C VAL A 58 15.15 -6.78 11.51
N CYS A 59 16.03 -6.13 10.76
CA CYS A 59 16.10 -4.66 10.70
C CYS A 59 14.78 -4.06 10.16
N CYS A 60 14.23 -4.63 9.08
CA CYS A 60 12.93 -4.25 8.53
C CYS A 60 11.79 -4.46 9.55
N ALA A 61 11.74 -5.62 10.20
CA ALA A 61 10.74 -5.95 11.20
C ALA A 61 10.82 -5.02 12.42
N TYR A 62 12.03 -4.64 12.83
CA TYR A 62 12.25 -3.66 13.90
C TYR A 62 11.77 -2.27 13.51
N GLY A 63 12.16 -1.76 12.34
CA GLY A 63 11.67 -0.48 11.82
C GLY A 63 10.14 -0.45 11.74
N ALA A 64 9.54 -1.53 11.26
CA ALA A 64 8.10 -1.70 11.17
C ALA A 64 7.42 -1.72 12.55
N TYR A 65 7.96 -2.51 13.48
CA TYR A 65 7.50 -2.55 14.86
C TYR A 65 7.56 -1.16 15.49
N ARG A 66 8.64 -0.40 15.29
CA ARG A 66 8.79 0.95 15.83
C ARG A 66 7.70 1.89 15.32
N ALA A 67 7.39 1.86 14.02
CA ALA A 67 6.30 2.66 13.46
C ALA A 67 4.93 2.29 14.05
N LEU A 68 4.63 1.00 14.17
CA LEU A 68 3.35 0.50 14.68
C LEU A 68 3.20 0.67 16.20
N ALA A 69 4.25 0.39 16.97
CA ALA A 69 4.25 0.54 18.42
C ALA A 69 4.05 2.01 18.84
N ALA A 70 4.42 2.95 17.96
CA ALA A 70 4.21 4.37 18.14
C ALA A 70 2.79 4.85 17.80
N TYR A 71 2.00 4.05 17.08
CA TYR A 71 0.70 4.43 16.55
C TYR A 71 -0.41 4.17 17.57
N PRO A 72 -1.02 5.21 18.18
CA PRO A 72 -1.94 5.05 19.30
C PRO A 72 -3.14 4.13 19.05
N PRO A 73 -3.78 4.09 17.86
CA PRO A 73 -4.94 3.22 17.61
C PRO A 73 -4.66 1.73 17.79
N ILE A 74 -3.41 1.27 17.69
CA ILE A 74 -3.04 -0.13 17.95
C ILE A 74 -3.14 -0.48 19.44
N TRP A 75 -3.17 0.55 20.30
CA TRP A 75 -3.17 0.45 21.76
C TRP A 75 -4.49 1.00 22.30
N SER A 76 -5.59 0.27 22.09
CA SER A 76 -6.94 0.73 22.43
C SER A 76 -7.05 1.39 23.81
N LYS A 77 -6.52 0.77 24.88
CA LYS A 77 -6.52 1.36 26.23
C LYS A 77 -5.79 2.70 26.33
N TYR A 78 -4.63 2.81 25.68
CA TYR A 78 -3.85 4.05 25.64
C TYR A 78 -4.56 5.11 24.80
N PHE A 79 -5.17 4.70 23.69
CA PHE A 79 -5.94 5.58 22.81
C PHE A 79 -7.19 6.13 23.50
N ASP A 80 -7.95 5.27 24.20
CA ASP A 80 -9.14 5.64 24.96
C ASP A 80 -8.77 6.62 26.09
N TRP A 81 -7.68 6.33 26.80
CA TRP A 81 -7.15 7.27 27.79
C TRP A 81 -6.67 8.59 27.16
N PHE A 82 -6.00 8.53 26.00
CA PHE A 82 -5.52 9.73 25.31
C PHE A 82 -6.69 10.60 24.83
N LYS A 83 -7.84 10.01 24.48
CA LYS A 83 -9.09 10.74 24.18
C LYS A 83 -9.67 11.47 25.39
N THR A 84 -9.50 10.96 26.61
CA THR A 84 -10.05 11.59 27.82
C THR A 84 -9.12 12.64 28.41
N THR A 85 -7.84 12.62 28.06
CA THR A 85 -6.89 13.65 28.49
C THR A 85 -7.03 14.95 27.67
N PRO A 86 -6.97 16.14 28.29
CA PRO A 86 -6.97 17.42 27.59
C PRO A 86 -5.59 17.73 26.95
N TRP A 87 -5.03 16.77 26.23
CA TRP A 87 -3.72 16.91 25.61
C TRP A 87 -3.79 17.88 24.42
N GLN A 88 -2.78 18.74 24.29
CA GLN A 88 -2.62 19.67 23.17
C GLN A 88 -1.23 19.53 22.51
N LEU A 89 -1.14 19.93 21.25
CA LEU A 89 0.13 19.94 20.50
C LEU A 89 1.17 20.79 21.25
N GLY A 90 2.30 20.17 21.60
CA GLY A 90 3.39 20.81 22.34
C GLY A 90 3.49 20.37 23.81
N MET A 91 2.42 19.79 24.37
CA MET A 91 2.50 19.17 25.70
C MET A 91 3.34 17.90 25.65
N LYS A 92 4.20 17.71 26.66
CA LYS A 92 4.92 16.45 26.84
C LYS A 92 3.90 15.34 27.01
N PHE A 93 4.11 14.26 26.28
CA PHE A 93 3.22 13.13 26.42
C PHE A 93 3.49 12.46 27.78
N PRO A 94 2.45 12.22 28.57
CA PRO A 94 2.55 11.65 29.91
C PRO A 94 3.27 10.29 29.99
N PHE A 95 3.27 9.48 28.93
CA PHE A 95 4.01 8.22 28.84
C PHE A 95 5.32 8.34 28.03
N GLY A 96 5.88 9.55 27.97
CA GLY A 96 6.98 9.93 27.08
C GLY A 96 6.47 10.34 25.70
N PRO A 97 7.28 11.07 24.89
CA PRO A 97 6.88 11.46 23.53
C PRO A 97 6.33 10.24 22.79
N PRO A 98 5.28 10.39 21.95
CA PRO A 98 4.78 9.30 21.14
C PRO A 98 6.01 8.79 20.44
N ARG A 99 6.25 7.48 20.55
CA ARG A 99 7.47 6.81 20.08
C ARG A 99 7.61 6.85 18.54
N MET A 100 6.91 7.78 17.91
CA MET A 100 6.89 8.19 16.52
C MET A 100 8.19 8.87 16.09
N ARG A 101 9.17 8.99 16.99
CA ARG A 101 10.52 9.41 16.62
C ARG A 101 11.48 8.26 16.84
N LEU A 102 12.37 8.06 15.88
CA LEU A 102 13.51 7.19 16.03
C LEU A 102 14.45 7.89 17.02
N GLY A 103 14.71 7.24 18.14
CA GLY A 103 15.69 7.69 19.11
C GLY A 103 17.09 7.19 18.73
N TRP A 104 18.13 7.75 19.34
CA TRP A 104 19.50 7.24 19.18
C TRP A 104 19.63 5.76 19.58
N VAL A 105 18.82 5.31 20.54
CA VAL A 105 18.74 3.89 20.96
C VAL A 105 18.27 2.98 19.82
N ASP A 106 17.43 3.48 18.91
CA ASP A 106 16.95 2.68 17.77
C ASP A 106 18.07 2.43 16.75
N ALA A 107 19.16 3.22 16.77
CA ALA A 107 20.35 2.98 15.95
C ALA A 107 21.23 1.84 16.49
N LEU A 108 21.10 1.46 17.77
CA LEU A 108 21.89 0.37 18.35
C LEU A 108 21.58 -0.97 17.70
N VAL A 109 20.31 -1.21 17.33
CA VAL A 109 19.90 -2.49 16.72
C VAL A 109 20.63 -2.74 15.39
N PRO A 110 20.50 -1.89 14.35
CA PRO A 110 21.23 -2.11 13.11
C PRO A 110 22.74 -2.04 13.32
N PHE A 111 23.24 -1.19 14.24
CA PHE A 111 24.67 -1.12 14.54
C PHE A 111 25.23 -2.45 15.07
N LEU A 112 24.51 -3.14 15.96
CA LEU A 112 24.92 -4.48 16.45
C LEU A 112 24.94 -5.52 15.32
N PHE A 113 24.01 -5.46 14.37
CA PHE A 113 24.03 -6.33 13.20
C PHE A 113 25.20 -6.00 12.27
N VAL A 114 25.50 -4.72 12.06
CA VAL A 114 26.69 -4.29 11.30
C VAL A 114 27.97 -4.78 11.96
N LEU A 115 28.10 -4.66 13.29
CA LEU A 115 29.24 -5.22 14.02
C LEU A 115 29.34 -6.75 13.89
N GLY A 116 28.19 -7.45 13.89
CA GLY A 116 28.14 -8.88 13.66
C GLY A 116 28.62 -9.26 12.26
N GLU A 117 28.16 -8.53 11.23
CA GLU A 117 28.51 -8.75 9.82
C GLU A 117 29.88 -8.18 9.42
N TRP A 118 30.60 -7.48 10.30
CA TRP A 118 31.84 -6.78 9.98
C TRP A 118 32.92 -7.65 9.30
N ASN A 119 32.97 -8.95 9.63
CA ASN A 119 33.92 -9.89 9.06
C ASN A 119 33.44 -10.53 7.74
N ASN A 120 32.22 -10.25 7.31
CA ASN A 120 31.61 -10.83 6.12
C ASN A 120 31.91 -9.90 4.92
N THR A 121 32.96 -10.23 4.15
CA THR A 121 33.44 -9.42 3.02
C THR A 121 32.46 -9.29 1.85
N GLY A 122 31.33 -10.02 1.88
CA GLY A 122 30.33 -10.04 0.81
C GLY A 122 29.08 -9.18 1.04
N GLY A 123 28.96 -8.50 2.19
CA GLY A 123 27.72 -7.81 2.60
C GLY A 123 27.84 -6.29 2.73
N PRO A 124 26.84 -5.50 2.30
CA PRO A 124 26.87 -4.05 2.38
C PRO A 124 26.44 -3.52 3.75
N ASP A 125 27.42 -3.14 4.58
CA ASP A 125 27.27 -2.64 5.95
C ASP A 125 26.15 -1.59 6.13
N VAL A 126 25.92 -0.75 5.12
CA VAL A 126 24.99 0.38 5.22
C VAL A 126 23.54 -0.01 4.89
N ILE A 127 23.29 -1.14 4.23
CA ILE A 127 21.92 -1.54 3.86
C ILE A 127 21.09 -1.89 5.10
N LEU A 128 21.70 -2.44 6.15
CA LEU A 128 20.99 -2.80 7.38
C LEU A 128 20.30 -1.60 8.04
N PRO A 129 21.00 -0.51 8.42
CA PRO A 129 20.33 0.68 8.97
C PRO A 129 19.37 1.34 7.97
N VAL A 130 19.71 1.36 6.68
CA VAL A 130 18.84 1.92 5.63
C VAL A 130 17.51 1.17 5.54
N SER A 131 17.55 -0.16 5.57
CA SER A 131 16.36 -1.03 5.48
C SER A 131 15.39 -0.80 6.65
N MET A 132 15.93 -0.64 7.88
CA MET A 132 15.15 -0.29 9.05
C MET A 132 14.43 1.05 8.87
N ILE A 133 15.14 2.07 8.38
CA ILE A 133 14.60 3.41 8.15
C ILE A 133 13.52 3.37 7.07
N ILE A 134 13.75 2.66 5.97
CA ILE A 134 12.78 2.49 4.88
C ILE A 134 11.51 1.81 5.41
N ALA A 135 11.63 0.67 6.10
CA ALA A 135 10.49 -0.05 6.66
C ALA A 135 9.67 0.81 7.63
N TYR A 136 10.36 1.58 8.48
CA TYR A 136 9.73 2.56 9.36
C TYR A 136 8.93 3.60 8.57
N MET A 137 9.55 4.25 7.59
CA MET A 137 8.92 5.31 6.80
C MET A 137 7.78 4.78 5.91
N VAL A 138 7.86 3.55 5.39
CA VAL A 138 6.78 2.92 4.60
C VAL A 138 5.53 2.76 5.46
N LEU A 139 5.68 2.33 6.71
CA LEU A 139 4.53 2.26 7.62
C LEU A 139 4.01 3.63 8.02
N GLN A 140 4.88 4.63 8.17
CA GLN A 140 4.45 6.01 8.36
C GLN A 140 3.69 6.57 7.15
N LEU A 141 4.11 6.23 5.93
CA LEU A 141 3.38 6.54 4.70
C LEU A 141 1.96 5.99 4.75
N LEU A 142 1.80 4.72 5.13
CA LEU A 142 0.47 4.09 5.29
C LEU A 142 -0.38 4.81 6.36
N ILE A 143 0.21 5.14 7.50
CA ILE A 143 -0.48 5.88 8.58
C ILE A 143 -0.93 7.26 8.07
N LEU A 144 -0.07 8.00 7.36
CA LEU A 144 -0.43 9.30 6.77
C LEU A 144 -1.58 9.18 5.75
N MET A 145 -1.59 8.12 4.95
CA MET A 145 -2.70 7.85 4.02
C MET A 145 -4.01 7.53 4.76
N ILE A 146 -3.96 6.73 5.83
CA ILE A 146 -5.13 6.41 6.66
C ILE A 146 -5.74 7.67 7.27
N HIS A 147 -4.91 8.64 7.66
CA HIS A 147 -5.35 9.92 8.20
C HIS A 147 -5.65 10.99 7.14
N GLY A 148 -5.68 10.64 5.85
CA GLY A 148 -6.04 11.59 4.79
C GLY A 148 -4.99 12.67 4.48
N GLN A 149 -3.77 12.55 5.00
CA GLN A 149 -2.65 13.47 4.73
C GLN A 149 -2.00 13.19 3.36
N LEU A 150 -2.83 13.14 2.31
CA LEU A 150 -2.46 12.65 0.98
C LEU A 150 -1.30 13.44 0.35
N ARG A 151 -1.23 14.76 0.55
CA ARG A 151 -0.14 15.59 -0.01
C ARG A 151 1.24 15.17 0.51
N ILE A 152 1.33 14.91 1.82
CA ILE A 152 2.59 14.49 2.45
C ILE A 152 2.89 13.05 2.07
N ALA A 153 1.87 12.19 2.03
CA ALA A 153 2.02 10.82 1.57
C ALA A 153 2.54 10.73 0.13
N TYR A 154 1.97 11.50 -0.81
CA TYR A 154 2.45 11.54 -2.20
C TYR A 154 3.88 12.06 -2.30
N LEU A 155 4.22 13.14 -1.57
CA LEU A 155 5.57 13.67 -1.53
C LEU A 155 6.58 12.63 -1.02
N LEU A 156 6.21 11.92 0.05
CA LEU A 156 7.05 10.88 0.64
C LEU A 156 7.21 9.69 -0.32
N ALA A 157 6.11 9.22 -0.93
CA ALA A 157 6.11 8.12 -1.89
C ALA A 157 6.93 8.44 -3.15
N ALA A 158 6.86 9.69 -3.64
CA ALA A 158 7.70 10.14 -4.75
C ALA A 158 9.17 10.24 -4.33
N GLY A 159 9.42 10.83 -3.16
CA GLY A 159 10.76 11.01 -2.64
C GLY A 159 11.49 9.69 -2.33
N PHE A 160 10.77 8.64 -1.93
CA PHE A 160 11.33 7.31 -1.67
C PHE A 160 12.04 6.66 -2.85
N ALA A 161 11.68 7.02 -4.07
CA ALA A 161 12.37 6.50 -5.23
C ALA A 161 13.75 7.17 -5.42
N LEU A 162 13.99 8.37 -4.86
CA LEU A 162 15.28 9.06 -5.01
C LEU A 162 16.45 8.34 -4.33
N PRO A 163 16.36 7.87 -3.06
CA PRO A 163 17.42 7.05 -2.47
C PRO A 163 17.74 5.78 -3.25
N LEU A 164 16.75 5.19 -3.92
CA LEU A 164 16.95 4.01 -4.77
C LEU A 164 17.63 4.38 -6.08
N TYR A 165 17.24 5.50 -6.70
CA TYR A 165 17.90 6.03 -7.89
C TYR A 165 19.38 6.31 -7.63
N PHE A 166 19.71 6.92 -6.48
CA PHE A 166 21.07 7.25 -6.09
C PHE A 166 21.73 6.20 -5.18
N HIS A 167 21.36 4.92 -5.32
CA HIS A 167 21.86 3.85 -4.47
C HIS A 167 23.40 3.67 -4.52
N GLU A 168 24.04 4.06 -5.62
CA GLU A 168 25.50 4.06 -5.75
C GLU A 168 26.20 5.06 -4.80
N SER A 169 25.52 6.17 -4.47
CA SER A 169 26.05 7.19 -3.58
C SER A 169 25.43 7.08 -2.19
N THR A 170 26.03 6.23 -1.36
CA THR A 170 25.58 5.95 0.02
C THR A 170 25.29 7.22 0.83
N PHE A 171 26.17 8.23 0.76
CA PHE A 171 25.99 9.49 1.49
C PHE A 171 24.81 10.31 0.98
N LEU A 172 24.60 10.37 -0.35
CA LEU A 172 23.47 11.07 -0.94
C LEU A 172 22.15 10.36 -0.60
N ALA A 173 22.12 9.03 -0.72
CA ALA A 173 20.96 8.22 -0.35
C ALA A 173 20.60 8.39 1.14
N LEU A 174 21.59 8.36 2.04
CA LEU A 174 21.39 8.64 3.47
C LEU A 174 20.89 10.06 3.74
N GLY A 175 21.44 11.06 3.04
CA GLY A 175 21.00 12.45 3.14
C GLY A 175 19.53 12.60 2.70
N LEU A 176 19.16 11.98 1.58
CA LEU A 176 17.79 11.94 1.07
C LEU A 176 16.84 11.22 2.04
N LEU A 177 17.24 10.09 2.62
CA LEU A 177 16.45 9.41 3.66
C LEU A 177 16.29 10.30 4.90
N GLY A 178 17.35 11.00 5.34
CA GLY A 178 17.28 11.98 6.42
C GLY A 178 16.27 13.09 6.12
N PHE A 179 16.26 13.60 4.88
CA PHE A 179 15.29 14.60 4.44
C PHE A 179 13.85 14.06 4.43
N LEU A 180 13.62 12.86 3.88
CA LEU A 180 12.31 12.19 3.91
C LEU A 180 11.85 11.94 5.34
N TYR A 181 12.77 11.66 6.26
CA TYR A 181 12.47 11.47 7.67
C TYR A 181 11.92 12.76 8.29
N VAL A 182 12.51 13.91 7.95
CA VAL A 182 11.98 15.21 8.37
C VAL A 182 10.57 15.45 7.82
N ILE A 183 10.29 15.07 6.57
CA ILE A 183 8.94 15.14 5.98
C ILE A 183 7.95 14.26 6.78
N VAL A 184 8.35 13.05 7.15
CA VAL A 184 7.55 12.16 8.02
C VAL A 184 7.26 12.84 9.36
N LEU A 185 8.26 13.45 10.00
CA LEU A 185 8.06 14.16 11.27
C LEU A 185 7.06 15.32 11.15
N VAL A 186 7.10 16.06 10.03
CA VAL A 186 6.12 17.12 9.75
C VAL A 186 4.73 16.52 9.55
N GLY A 187 4.62 15.43 8.79
CA GLY A 187 3.36 14.70 8.59
C GLY A 187 2.74 14.21 9.90
N GLN A 188 3.56 13.58 10.74
CA GLN A 188 3.13 13.11 12.06
C GLN A 188 2.66 14.25 12.96
N ARG A 189 3.34 15.41 12.95
CA ARG A 189 2.88 16.59 13.71
C ARG A 189 1.50 17.06 13.24
N ARG A 190 1.23 17.04 11.93
CA ARG A 190 -0.10 17.40 11.40
C ARG A 190 -1.16 16.39 11.80
N VAL A 191 -0.88 15.10 11.67
CA VAL A 191 -1.79 14.04 12.14
C VAL A 191 -2.08 14.22 13.63
N LEU A 192 -1.08 14.46 14.46
CA LEU A 192 -1.28 14.68 15.90
C LEU A 192 -2.03 15.98 16.23
N ALA A 193 -1.88 17.03 15.42
CA ALA A 193 -2.61 18.28 15.59
C ALA A 193 -4.11 18.13 15.30
N GLU A 194 -4.50 17.17 14.46
CA GLU A 194 -5.89 16.82 14.15
C GLU A 194 -6.52 15.89 15.20
N PHE A 195 -5.81 15.58 16.29
CA PHE A 195 -6.38 14.79 17.38
C PHE A 195 -7.44 15.60 18.15
N PRO A 196 -8.60 15.02 18.52
CA PRO A 196 -8.97 13.60 18.43
C PRO A 196 -9.42 13.18 17.02
N TRP A 197 -8.83 12.11 16.48
CA TRP A 197 -9.11 11.55 15.13
C TRP A 197 -10.51 10.94 14.95
N VAL A 198 -11.45 11.31 15.82
CA VAL A 198 -12.85 10.85 15.86
C VAL A 198 -13.53 11.09 14.51
N ASN A 199 -13.14 12.15 13.82
CA ASN A 199 -13.72 12.50 12.53
C ASN A 199 -13.11 11.70 11.36
N SER A 200 -11.80 11.45 11.34
CA SER A 200 -11.15 10.86 10.15
C SER A 200 -11.34 9.34 9.99
N ILE A 201 -11.49 8.59 11.10
CA ILE A 201 -11.59 7.12 11.05
C ILE A 201 -13.05 6.65 11.02
N GLU A 202 -13.94 7.35 11.73
CA GLU A 202 -15.36 6.96 11.84
C GLU A 202 -16.29 7.71 10.87
N GLU A 203 -16.00 8.96 10.47
CA GLU A 203 -16.87 9.71 9.55
C GLU A 203 -16.75 9.25 8.10
N GLY A 204 -15.56 8.82 7.67
CA GLY A 204 -15.34 8.31 6.31
C GLY A 204 -16.00 6.95 6.04
N ARG A 205 -16.48 6.22 7.06
CA ARG A 205 -17.06 4.87 6.87
C ARG A 205 -18.36 4.58 7.60
N TYR A 206 -18.68 5.26 8.71
CA TYR A 206 -19.85 4.93 9.53
C TYR A 206 -20.79 6.11 9.81
N ARG A 207 -20.30 7.34 9.99
CA ARG A 207 -21.18 8.48 10.36
C ARG A 207 -22.17 8.86 9.28
N SER A 208 -21.80 8.82 7.99
CA SER A 208 -22.76 9.08 6.90
C SER A 208 -23.85 8.00 6.79
N LYS A 209 -23.57 6.76 7.20
CA LYS A 209 -24.57 5.68 7.21
C LYS A 209 -25.45 5.75 8.45
N PHE A 210 -24.85 5.80 9.64
CA PHE A 210 -25.58 5.73 10.89
C PHE A 210 -26.33 7.03 11.22
N GLU A 211 -25.76 8.20 10.98
CA GLU A 211 -26.40 9.48 11.34
C GLU A 211 -27.56 9.84 10.37
N ASN A 212 -27.47 9.42 9.10
CA ASN A 212 -28.58 9.52 8.15
C ASN A 212 -29.69 8.48 8.41
N GLU A 213 -29.32 7.27 8.85
CA GLU A 213 -30.29 6.23 9.21
C GLU A 213 -31.01 6.58 10.51
N PHE A 214 -30.29 7.08 11.52
CA PHE A 214 -30.83 7.47 12.83
C PHE A 214 -31.60 8.80 12.81
N ARG A 215 -31.15 9.84 12.08
CA ARG A 215 -31.97 11.07 11.89
C ARG A 215 -33.24 10.81 11.08
N SER A 216 -33.24 9.80 10.20
CA SER A 216 -34.44 9.42 9.47
C SER A 216 -35.45 8.63 10.30
N THR A 217 -35.02 7.97 11.38
CA THR A 217 -35.89 7.17 12.26
C THR A 217 -36.33 7.91 13.52
N SER A 218 -35.51 8.78 14.13
CA SER A 218 -35.86 9.33 15.45
C SER A 218 -36.71 10.62 15.44
N THR A 219 -36.84 11.32 14.30
CA THR A 219 -37.54 12.63 14.27
C THR A 219 -38.95 12.63 13.66
N ARG A 220 -39.52 11.49 13.25
CA ARG A 220 -40.85 11.53 12.57
C ARG A 220 -41.88 10.43 12.87
N ASP A 221 -41.49 9.29 13.46
CA ASP A 221 -42.38 8.13 13.54
C ASP A 221 -42.74 7.71 14.98
N GLN A 222 -43.11 8.66 15.83
CA GLN A 222 -43.90 8.34 17.03
C GLN A 222 -45.40 8.66 16.90
N GLY A 223 -45.90 9.04 15.71
CA GLY A 223 -47.33 9.37 15.60
C GLY A 223 -48.02 9.31 14.24
N ARG A 224 -47.35 8.96 13.13
CA ARG A 224 -48.02 8.89 11.82
C ARG A 224 -47.90 7.51 11.18
N SER A 225 -48.92 6.72 11.47
CA SER A 225 -49.57 5.74 10.59
C SER A 225 -48.85 5.45 9.26
N ILE A 226 -48.35 4.21 9.20
CA ILE A 226 -48.11 3.31 8.08
C ILE A 226 -48.91 3.69 6.81
N ALA A 227 -48.53 4.78 6.14
CA ALA A 227 -48.85 5.01 4.75
C ALA A 227 -47.64 4.47 3.99
N LEU A 228 -47.79 3.27 3.41
CA LEU A 228 -46.87 2.68 2.43
C LEU A 228 -46.70 3.64 1.24
N SER A 229 -45.94 4.71 1.42
CA SER A 229 -45.62 5.61 0.33
C SER A 229 -44.60 4.90 -0.55
N SER A 230 -44.94 4.74 -1.83
CA SER A 230 -44.08 4.17 -2.87
C SER A 230 -42.66 4.75 -2.90
N ARG A 231 -42.45 5.93 -2.30
CA ARG A 231 -41.15 6.60 -2.12
C ARG A 231 -40.09 5.78 -1.36
N SER A 232 -40.46 4.92 -0.41
CA SER A 232 -39.45 4.11 0.30
C SER A 232 -38.82 3.02 -0.58
N TYR A 233 -39.58 2.43 -1.50
CA TYR A 233 -39.05 1.42 -2.43
C TYR A 233 -38.05 2.03 -3.43
N PHE A 234 -38.29 3.26 -3.88
CA PHE A 234 -37.34 3.98 -4.74
C PHE A 234 -36.04 4.35 -4.02
N LYS A 235 -36.07 4.54 -2.70
CA LYS A 235 -34.86 4.83 -1.92
C LYS A 235 -33.95 3.60 -1.79
N LEU A 236 -34.51 2.39 -1.67
CA LEU A 236 -33.73 1.14 -1.79
C LEU A 236 -33.10 0.96 -3.18
N LEU A 237 -33.76 1.48 -4.22
CA LEU A 237 -33.28 1.40 -5.59
C LEU A 237 -32.22 2.47 -5.91
N SER A 238 -32.23 3.61 -5.20
CA SER A 238 -31.24 4.66 -5.39
C SER A 238 -29.83 4.14 -5.06
N PRO A 239 -28.87 4.26 -5.98
CA PRO A 239 -27.50 3.85 -5.70
C PRO A 239 -26.93 4.74 -4.60
N GLU A 240 -26.31 4.12 -3.58
CA GLU A 240 -25.44 4.88 -2.68
C GLU A 240 -24.38 5.55 -3.57
N PRO A 241 -24.23 6.89 -3.51
CA PRO A 241 -23.21 7.58 -4.28
C PRO A 241 -21.87 7.02 -3.84
N ILE A 242 -21.22 6.25 -4.71
CA ILE A 242 -19.85 5.83 -4.50
C ILE A 242 -19.01 7.07 -4.80
N GLU A 243 -18.34 7.60 -3.78
CA GLU A 243 -17.44 8.73 -3.94
C GLU A 243 -16.39 8.38 -4.98
N SER A 244 -16.41 9.09 -6.11
CA SER A 244 -15.38 8.95 -7.11
C SER A 244 -14.08 9.55 -6.56
N MET A 245 -12.96 8.88 -6.83
CA MET A 245 -11.65 9.44 -6.52
C MET A 245 -11.51 10.79 -7.24
N PRO A 246 -11.13 11.88 -6.54
CA PRO A 246 -10.92 13.16 -7.19
C PRO A 246 -9.88 13.04 -8.30
N LEU A 247 -10.14 13.64 -9.47
CA LEU A 247 -9.25 13.54 -10.64
C LEU A 247 -7.80 13.89 -10.31
N ARG A 248 -7.59 14.92 -9.48
CA ARG A 248 -6.25 15.35 -9.05
C ARG A 248 -5.47 14.21 -8.36
N VAL A 249 -6.14 13.44 -7.51
CA VAL A 249 -5.55 12.29 -6.78
C VAL A 249 -5.18 11.19 -7.78
N GLY A 250 -6.07 10.90 -8.74
CA GLY A 250 -5.81 9.94 -9.80
C GLY A 250 -4.61 10.30 -10.68
N VAL A 251 -4.49 11.57 -11.09
CA VAL A 251 -3.35 12.06 -11.88
C VAL A 251 -2.04 11.91 -11.11
N TRP A 252 -2.00 12.34 -9.84
CA TRP A 252 -0.81 12.16 -8.99
C TRP A 252 -0.41 10.70 -8.82
N LEU A 253 -1.40 9.80 -8.68
CA LEU A 253 -1.14 8.37 -8.61
C LEU A 253 -0.52 7.83 -9.91
N CYS A 254 -1.03 8.23 -11.08
CA CYS A 254 -0.46 7.83 -12.37
C CYS A 254 0.99 8.31 -12.53
N VAL A 255 1.24 9.59 -12.22
CA VAL A 255 2.59 10.17 -12.26
C VAL A 255 3.53 9.44 -11.30
N LEU A 256 3.05 9.12 -10.10
CA LEU A 256 3.82 8.36 -9.12
C LEU A 256 4.17 6.96 -9.63
N ILE A 257 3.22 6.24 -10.26
CA ILE A 257 3.46 4.93 -10.87
C ILE A 257 4.54 5.04 -11.95
N GLY A 258 4.41 6.02 -12.85
CA GLY A 258 5.42 6.27 -13.89
C GLY A 258 6.80 6.59 -13.32
N TRP A 259 6.85 7.42 -12.27
CA TRP A 259 8.09 7.77 -11.59
C TRP A 259 8.80 6.55 -10.97
N TRP A 260 8.05 5.66 -10.32
CA TRP A 260 8.61 4.41 -9.79
C TRP A 260 9.10 3.49 -10.89
N VAL A 261 8.34 3.37 -11.98
CA VAL A 261 8.75 2.59 -13.17
C VAL A 261 10.04 3.15 -13.77
N PHE A 262 10.16 4.48 -13.86
CA PHE A 262 11.37 5.14 -14.35
C PHE A 262 12.58 4.79 -13.47
N VAL A 263 12.46 4.98 -12.15
CA VAL A 263 13.55 4.74 -11.21
C VAL A 263 13.98 3.26 -11.22
N LEU A 264 13.03 2.33 -11.07
CA LEU A 264 13.35 0.90 -11.09
C LEU A 264 13.92 0.47 -12.44
N GLY A 265 13.40 1.05 -13.54
CA GLY A 265 13.92 0.85 -14.88
C GLY A 265 15.36 1.32 -15.05
N SER A 266 15.70 2.50 -14.53
CA SER A 266 17.06 3.03 -14.61
C SER A 266 18.07 2.19 -13.85
N MET A 267 17.68 1.57 -12.73
CA MET A 267 18.55 0.67 -11.97
C MET A 267 18.85 -0.65 -12.71
N SER A 268 18.01 -1.05 -13.67
CA SER A 268 18.14 -2.34 -14.36
C SER A 268 18.99 -2.29 -15.63
N ILE A 269 19.34 -1.09 -16.10
CA ILE A 269 20.07 -0.90 -17.37
C ILE A 269 21.53 -1.30 -17.23
N ASP A 270 22.13 -1.04 -16.07
CA ASP A 270 23.57 -1.25 -15.87
C ASP A 270 23.96 -2.74 -15.90
N ASP A 271 23.01 -3.65 -15.63
CA ASP A 271 23.26 -5.09 -15.54
C ASP A 271 22.99 -5.88 -16.84
N ASN A 272 22.75 -5.22 -17.99
CA ASN A 272 22.25 -5.87 -19.23
C ASN A 272 20.97 -6.73 -19.03
N SER A 273 20.31 -6.58 -17.87
CA SER A 273 19.19 -7.39 -17.41
C SER A 273 17.89 -6.59 -17.38
N GLY A 274 17.77 -5.52 -18.18
CA GLY A 274 16.52 -4.72 -18.30
C GLY A 274 15.28 -5.52 -18.72
N ALA A 275 15.47 -6.65 -19.39
CA ALA A 275 14.41 -7.50 -19.93
C ALA A 275 13.38 -8.00 -18.88
N PRO A 276 13.76 -8.61 -17.74
CA PRO A 276 12.83 -9.04 -16.70
C PRO A 276 11.98 -7.90 -16.12
N LEU A 277 12.52 -6.70 -15.96
CA LEU A 277 11.76 -5.58 -15.41
C LEU A 277 10.75 -5.03 -16.42
N ALA A 278 11.14 -4.88 -17.68
CA ALA A 278 10.22 -4.54 -18.76
C ALA A 278 9.08 -5.57 -18.88
N ALA A 279 9.41 -6.87 -18.79
CA ALA A 279 8.43 -7.95 -18.78
C ALA A 279 7.48 -7.87 -17.57
N LEU A 280 8.00 -7.60 -16.37
CA LEU A 280 7.18 -7.44 -15.16
C LEU A 280 6.18 -6.28 -15.31
N ILE A 281 6.62 -5.14 -15.85
CA ILE A 281 5.75 -3.98 -16.09
C ILE A 281 4.70 -4.30 -17.15
N ALA A 282 5.09 -4.96 -18.24
CA ALA A 282 4.18 -5.41 -19.29
C ALA A 282 3.11 -6.36 -18.77
N ILE A 283 3.40 -7.13 -17.72
CA ILE A 283 2.45 -7.99 -17.03
C ILE A 283 1.56 -7.17 -16.07
N MET A 284 2.13 -6.24 -15.30
CA MET A 284 1.41 -5.45 -14.29
C MET A 284 0.28 -4.59 -14.87
N LEU A 285 0.46 -3.99 -16.05
CA LEU A 285 -0.56 -3.15 -16.70
C LEU A 285 -1.88 -3.90 -17.00
N PRO A 286 -1.85 -5.06 -17.68
CA PRO A 286 -3.02 -5.94 -17.82
C PRO A 286 -3.64 -6.34 -16.47
N PHE A 287 -2.83 -6.67 -15.46
CA PHE A 287 -3.34 -7.01 -14.14
C PHE A 287 -4.03 -5.83 -13.45
N MET A 288 -3.54 -4.60 -13.60
CA MET A 288 -4.24 -3.40 -13.11
C MET A 288 -5.58 -3.20 -13.83
N ALA A 289 -5.63 -3.43 -15.14
CA ALA A 289 -6.86 -3.35 -15.93
C ALA A 289 -7.87 -4.42 -15.48
N LEU A 290 -7.42 -5.65 -15.23
CA LEU A 290 -8.23 -6.76 -14.71
C LEU A 290 -8.68 -6.53 -13.26
N GLY A 291 -7.80 -6.02 -12.40
CA GLY A 291 -8.13 -5.69 -11.01
C GLY A 291 -9.21 -4.62 -10.95
N ARG A 292 -9.11 -3.59 -11.80
CA ARG A 292 -10.17 -2.59 -11.96
C ARG A 292 -11.46 -3.22 -12.44
N LEU A 293 -11.41 -4.05 -13.48
CA LEU A 293 -12.57 -4.77 -13.97
C LEU A 293 -13.23 -5.60 -12.86
N ALA A 294 -12.43 -6.32 -12.06
CA ALA A 294 -12.89 -7.12 -10.94
C ALA A 294 -13.55 -6.28 -9.84
N VAL A 295 -13.07 -5.07 -9.56
CA VAL A 295 -13.72 -4.13 -8.61
C VAL A 295 -15.11 -3.73 -9.11
N PHE A 296 -15.24 -3.43 -10.40
CA PHE A 296 -16.55 -3.16 -10.99
C PHE A 296 -17.43 -4.43 -10.92
N THR A 297 -17.03 -5.52 -11.59
CA THR A 297 -17.86 -6.73 -11.73
C THR A 297 -18.10 -7.49 -10.42
N GLY A 298 -17.23 -7.35 -9.42
CA GLY A 298 -17.38 -7.99 -8.11
C GLY A 298 -18.54 -7.42 -7.30
N ALA A 299 -18.83 -6.13 -7.46
CA ALA A 299 -19.94 -5.48 -6.77
C ALA A 299 -21.29 -5.66 -7.49
N ARG A 300 -21.30 -5.96 -8.79
CA ARG A 300 -22.53 -6.02 -9.61
C ARG A 300 -22.45 -7.09 -10.69
N ARG A 301 -23.53 -7.88 -10.82
CA ARG A 301 -23.66 -8.89 -11.87
C ARG A 301 -24.16 -8.26 -13.17
N SER A 302 -23.73 -8.80 -14.30
CA SER A 302 -24.24 -8.44 -15.63
C SER A 302 -25.75 -8.70 -15.72
N PRO A 303 -26.53 -7.81 -16.37
CA PRO A 303 -27.98 -8.00 -16.55
C PRO A 303 -28.30 -9.29 -17.31
N LEU A 304 -27.49 -9.61 -18.33
CA LEU A 304 -27.54 -10.87 -19.07
C LEU A 304 -26.27 -11.67 -18.81
N THR A 305 -26.43 -12.97 -18.53
CA THR A 305 -25.29 -13.90 -18.49
C THR A 305 -24.63 -13.99 -19.87
N LEU A 306 -23.38 -14.42 -19.93
CA LEU A 306 -22.66 -14.59 -21.19
C LEU A 306 -23.42 -15.55 -22.14
N TRP A 307 -24.01 -16.61 -21.59
CA TRP A 307 -24.90 -17.50 -22.34
C TRP A 307 -26.19 -16.82 -22.82
N GLY A 308 -26.80 -15.97 -21.98
CA GLY A 308 -27.97 -15.18 -22.37
C GLY A 308 -27.69 -14.22 -23.54
N ARG A 309 -26.48 -13.64 -23.58
CA ARG A 309 -26.02 -12.80 -24.69
C ARG A 309 -25.89 -13.57 -25.99
N ILE A 310 -25.23 -14.74 -25.95
CA ILE A 310 -25.07 -15.64 -27.11
C ILE A 310 -26.44 -16.08 -27.63
N ARG A 311 -27.32 -16.57 -26.75
CA ARG A 311 -28.66 -17.06 -27.13
C ARG A 311 -29.53 -15.96 -27.75
N ASN A 312 -29.49 -14.75 -27.19
CA ASN A 312 -30.29 -13.62 -27.69
C ASN A 312 -29.61 -12.87 -28.83
N ARG A 313 -28.41 -13.27 -29.26
CA ARG A 313 -27.58 -12.56 -30.26
C ARG A 313 -27.33 -11.09 -29.90
N VAL A 314 -27.36 -10.75 -28.61
CA VAL A 314 -27.04 -9.42 -28.08
C VAL A 314 -25.66 -9.49 -27.45
N PHE A 315 -24.63 -9.29 -28.27
CA PHE A 315 -23.24 -9.30 -27.80
C PHE A 315 -22.89 -8.03 -27.02
N TRP A 316 -23.45 -6.89 -27.44
CA TRP A 316 -23.16 -5.57 -26.88
C TRP A 316 -24.39 -4.94 -26.22
N ILE A 317 -24.27 -4.64 -24.93
CA ILE A 317 -25.25 -3.91 -24.14
C ILE A 317 -24.71 -2.49 -23.95
N ARG A 318 -25.30 -1.53 -24.67
CA ARG A 318 -24.94 -0.11 -24.58
C ARG A 318 -25.02 0.35 -23.12
N GLY A 319 -23.97 1.03 -22.65
CA GLY A 319 -23.84 1.50 -21.27
C GLY A 319 -23.18 0.48 -20.33
N TYR A 320 -23.67 -0.77 -20.27
CA TYR A 320 -23.08 -1.78 -19.39
C TYR A 320 -21.69 -2.22 -19.88
N ASP A 321 -21.55 -2.47 -21.19
CA ASP A 321 -20.32 -3.05 -21.73
C ASP A 321 -19.15 -2.07 -21.81
N HIS A 322 -19.41 -0.78 -21.61
CA HIS A 322 -18.38 0.26 -21.57
C HIS A 322 -17.28 -0.03 -20.54
N VAL A 323 -17.63 -0.73 -19.44
CA VAL A 323 -16.69 -1.14 -18.39
C VAL A 323 -15.64 -2.16 -18.89
N TYR A 324 -15.94 -2.96 -19.92
CA TYR A 324 -14.98 -3.91 -20.50
C TYR A 324 -14.11 -3.29 -21.59
N VAL A 325 -14.64 -2.30 -22.32
CA VAL A 325 -13.95 -1.69 -23.47
C VAL A 325 -12.62 -1.09 -23.07
N VAL A 326 -12.61 -0.28 -22.01
CA VAL A 326 -11.42 0.46 -21.61
C VAL A 326 -10.31 -0.48 -21.12
N PRO A 327 -10.54 -1.43 -20.20
CA PRO A 327 -9.54 -2.43 -19.83
C PRO A 327 -8.99 -3.24 -21.00
N ILE A 328 -9.85 -3.69 -21.92
CA ILE A 328 -9.43 -4.46 -23.10
C ILE A 328 -8.58 -3.60 -24.02
N ALA A 329 -9.03 -2.38 -24.34
CA ALA A 329 -8.29 -1.45 -25.18
C ALA A 329 -6.92 -1.10 -24.57
N VAL A 330 -6.86 -0.81 -23.27
CA VAL A 330 -5.59 -0.55 -22.57
C VAL A 330 -4.68 -1.78 -22.60
N THR A 331 -5.22 -2.98 -22.43
CA THR A 331 -4.44 -4.22 -22.51
C THR A 331 -3.86 -4.41 -23.92
N MET A 332 -4.67 -4.23 -24.96
CA MET A 332 -4.20 -4.36 -26.35
C MET A 332 -3.18 -3.27 -26.72
N LEU A 333 -3.45 -2.01 -26.35
CA LEU A 333 -2.55 -0.89 -26.61
C LEU A 333 -1.23 -1.01 -25.84
N SER A 334 -1.25 -1.48 -24.59
CA SER A 334 -0.02 -1.69 -23.82
C SER A 334 0.84 -2.81 -24.40
N ILE A 335 0.25 -3.92 -24.88
CA ILE A 335 0.98 -4.98 -25.59
C ILE A 335 1.63 -4.42 -26.86
N GLY A 336 0.87 -3.67 -27.67
CA GLY A 336 1.40 -3.04 -28.89
C GLY A 336 2.52 -2.01 -28.60
N PHE A 337 2.33 -1.19 -27.57
CA PHE A 337 3.32 -0.20 -27.11
C PHE A 337 4.62 -0.87 -26.66
N MET A 338 4.54 -1.99 -25.93
CA MET A 338 5.72 -2.77 -25.53
C MET A 338 6.43 -3.40 -26.72
N ALA A 339 5.67 -4.03 -27.63
CA ALA A 339 6.24 -4.67 -28.83
C ALA A 339 6.95 -3.66 -29.75
N PHE A 340 6.41 -2.44 -29.85
CA PHE A 340 7.04 -1.36 -30.60
C PHE A 340 8.27 -0.79 -29.87
N GLY A 341 8.13 -0.52 -28.57
CA GLY A 341 9.19 0.04 -27.73
C GLY A 341 10.45 -0.81 -27.74
N TRP A 342 10.29 -2.13 -27.59
CA TRP A 342 11.38 -3.11 -27.62
C TRP A 342 12.23 -3.05 -28.89
N ARG A 343 11.66 -2.64 -30.03
CA ARG A 343 12.39 -2.52 -31.29
C ARG A 343 13.10 -1.19 -31.48
N SER A 344 12.74 -0.16 -30.71
CA SER A 344 12.96 1.23 -31.11
C SER A 344 14.25 1.89 -30.57
N LEU A 345 15.13 1.20 -29.83
CA LEU A 345 16.36 1.75 -29.20
C LEU A 345 16.16 3.04 -28.37
N VAL A 346 14.91 3.44 -28.11
CA VAL A 346 14.58 4.60 -27.28
C VAL A 346 14.94 4.27 -25.84
N HIS A 347 15.54 5.21 -25.12
CA HIS A 347 15.88 5.12 -23.69
C HIS A 347 14.76 4.41 -22.89
N GLU A 348 14.99 3.13 -22.59
CA GLU A 348 13.95 2.20 -22.14
C GLU A 348 13.15 2.65 -20.90
N PRO A 349 13.73 3.26 -19.85
CA PRO A 349 12.97 3.51 -18.62
C PRO A 349 11.99 4.67 -18.77
N LEU A 350 12.36 5.70 -19.55
CA LEU A 350 11.49 6.85 -19.77
C LEU A 350 10.29 6.47 -20.64
N TYR A 351 10.52 5.67 -21.68
CA TYR A 351 9.45 5.17 -22.55
C TYR A 351 8.43 4.35 -21.75
N LEU A 352 8.91 3.39 -20.93
CA LEU A 352 8.07 2.57 -20.07
C LEU A 352 7.30 3.40 -19.05
N ALA A 353 7.96 4.39 -18.43
CA ALA A 353 7.34 5.28 -17.46
C ALA A 353 6.20 6.09 -18.08
N VAL A 354 6.43 6.73 -19.24
CA VAL A 354 5.41 7.50 -19.96
C VAL A 354 4.24 6.61 -20.37
N GLY A 355 4.51 5.41 -20.89
CA GLY A 355 3.49 4.42 -21.19
C GLY A 355 2.62 4.09 -19.98
N CYS A 356 3.25 3.81 -18.82
CA CYS A 356 2.53 3.54 -17.58
C CYS A 356 1.66 4.72 -17.14
N VAL A 357 2.16 5.96 -17.18
CA VAL A 357 1.36 7.15 -16.84
C VAL A 357 0.14 7.25 -17.74
N VAL A 358 0.33 7.14 -19.07
CA VAL A 358 -0.74 7.29 -20.06
C VAL A 358 -1.79 6.19 -19.90
N PHE A 359 -1.37 4.92 -19.82
CA PHE A 359 -2.31 3.80 -19.69
C PHE A 359 -3.04 3.80 -18.35
N SER A 360 -2.35 4.09 -17.24
CA SER A 360 -3.02 4.26 -15.94
C SER A 360 -3.99 5.44 -15.96
N LEU A 361 -3.67 6.55 -16.64
CA LEU A 361 -4.56 7.69 -16.77
C LEU A 361 -5.81 7.34 -17.60
N ILE A 362 -5.66 6.62 -18.72
CA ILE A 362 -6.79 6.10 -19.51
C ILE A 362 -7.65 5.16 -18.66
N LEU A 363 -7.04 4.27 -17.87
CA LEU A 363 -7.79 3.41 -16.95
C LEU A 363 -8.56 4.23 -15.92
N ILE A 364 -7.99 5.32 -15.39
CA ILE A 364 -8.67 6.18 -14.41
C ILE A 364 -9.82 6.97 -15.03
N LEU A 365 -9.59 7.59 -16.19
CA LEU A 365 -10.51 8.50 -16.86
C LEU A 365 -11.58 7.82 -17.72
N GLY A 366 -11.26 6.69 -18.33
CA GLY A 366 -12.08 6.08 -19.38
C GLY A 366 -13.40 5.44 -18.90
N PRO A 367 -13.41 4.68 -17.79
CA PRO A 367 -14.63 3.97 -17.37
C PRO A 367 -15.73 4.92 -16.89
N PRO A 368 -17.01 4.52 -17.03
CA PRO A 368 -18.13 5.34 -16.60
C PRO A 368 -18.07 5.58 -15.10
N SER A 369 -18.61 6.71 -14.65
CA SER A 369 -18.71 6.99 -13.22
C SER A 369 -19.44 5.84 -12.50
N PRO A 370 -19.06 5.47 -11.27
CA PRO A 370 -19.73 4.38 -10.54
C PRO A 370 -21.25 4.56 -10.43
N THR A 371 -21.68 5.83 -10.42
CA THR A 371 -23.07 6.31 -10.48
C THR A 371 -23.74 6.00 -11.81
N GLU A 372 -23.14 6.38 -12.95
CA GLU A 372 -23.68 6.02 -14.28
C GLU A 372 -23.79 4.51 -14.45
N TRP A 373 -22.74 3.79 -14.04
CA TRP A 373 -22.74 2.34 -14.15
C TRP A 373 -23.78 1.67 -13.26
N SER A 374 -24.10 2.27 -12.11
CA SER A 374 -25.07 1.71 -11.16
C SER A 374 -26.49 1.61 -11.71
N LEU A 375 -26.86 2.59 -12.54
CA LEU A 375 -28.16 2.65 -13.16
C LEU A 375 -28.31 1.55 -14.22
N THR A 376 -27.21 1.10 -14.82
CA THR A 376 -27.22 0.04 -15.85
C THR A 376 -27.25 -1.38 -15.28
N GLY A 377 -26.67 -1.61 -14.10
CA GLY A 377 -26.46 -2.96 -13.56
C GLY A 377 -27.57 -3.51 -12.66
N ARG A 378 -28.37 -2.65 -12.01
CA ARG A 378 -29.38 -3.09 -11.01
C ARG A 378 -30.72 -3.55 -11.61
N CYS A 379 -31.07 -3.08 -12.80
CA CYS A 379 -32.30 -3.50 -13.47
C CYS A 379 -32.08 -4.82 -14.21
N ARG A 380 -32.03 -5.94 -13.48
CA ARG A 380 -32.11 -7.26 -14.10
C ARG A 380 -33.54 -7.41 -14.63
N MET A 381 -33.71 -7.36 -15.94
CA MET A 381 -35.00 -7.70 -16.57
C MET A 381 -35.27 -9.18 -16.31
N LEU A 382 -36.03 -9.47 -15.25
CA LEU A 382 -36.60 -10.79 -15.05
C LEU A 382 -37.64 -10.97 -16.15
N ARG A 383 -37.39 -11.90 -17.06
CA ARG A 383 -38.38 -12.30 -18.06
C ARG A 383 -39.54 -12.91 -17.27
N ILE A 384 -40.66 -12.20 -17.20
CA ILE A 384 -41.92 -12.77 -16.73
C ILE A 384 -42.24 -13.87 -17.74
N GLN A 385 -42.20 -15.12 -17.30
CA GLN A 385 -42.61 -16.26 -18.12
C GLN A 385 -44.12 -16.12 -18.33
N GLY A 386 -44.51 -15.88 -19.59
CA GLY A 386 -45.89 -15.99 -20.06
C GLY A 386 -46.09 -17.32 -20.75
#